data_AF-A0A957ZJR7-F1
#
_entry.id   AF-A0A957ZJR7-F1
#
_cell.length_a   1.000
_cell.length_b   1.000
_cell.length_c   1.000
_cell.angle_alpha   90.00
_cell.angle_beta   90.00
_cell.angle_gamma   90.00
#
_symmetry.space_group_name_H-M   'P 1'
#
loop_
_entity.id
_entity.type
_entity.pdbx_description
1 polymer ?
#
loop_
_entity_poly.entity_id
_entity_poly.type
_entity_poly.pdbx_seq_one_letter_code
_entity_poly.pdbx_strand_id
1 'polypeptide(L)'
;LPSADKYEPLLKPGGLLVYDDTLVRRALVRDDIRGIAVPAHDIAMRHGSQRLVNVAMLGALLAARPVVELAAIESALRVHLPARHAALLEPNIA
;
A
#
# COMPACT_ATOMS: atom_id res chain seq x y z
N LEU A 1 0.15 -12.86 -7.32
CA LEU A 1 -1.23 -13.40 -7.33
C LEU A 1 -1.69 -14.06 -6.02
N PRO A 2 -0.89 -14.86 -5.27
CA PRO A 2 -1.45 -15.65 -4.16
C PRO A 2 -2.10 -14.81 -3.03
N SER A 3 -1.70 -13.55 -2.85
CA SER A 3 -2.29 -12.70 -1.80
C SER A 3 -3.70 -12.23 -2.12
N ALA A 4 -3.97 -11.71 -3.33
CA ALA A 4 -5.31 -11.19 -3.67
C ALA A 4 -6.35 -12.32 -3.64
N ASP A 5 -6.03 -13.47 -4.24
CA ASP A 5 -6.90 -14.64 -4.24
C ASP A 5 -7.15 -15.19 -2.82
N LYS A 6 -6.15 -15.09 -1.93
CA LYS A 6 -6.28 -15.52 -0.54
C LYS A 6 -7.13 -14.57 0.31
N TYR A 7 -6.99 -13.25 0.13
CA TYR A 7 -7.58 -12.27 1.03
C TYR A 7 -8.94 -11.72 0.57
N GLU A 8 -9.22 -11.71 -0.72
CA GLU A 8 -10.53 -11.30 -1.27
C GLU A 8 -11.73 -12.02 -0.63
N PRO A 9 -11.74 -13.37 -0.49
CA PRO A 9 -12.87 -14.06 0.15
C PRO A 9 -12.97 -13.83 1.66
N LEU A 10 -11.89 -13.37 2.31
CA LEU A 10 -11.85 -13.15 3.76
C LEU A 10 -12.39 -11.78 4.18
N LEU A 11 -12.61 -10.87 3.22
CA LEU A 11 -13.16 -9.56 3.51
C LEU A 11 -14.63 -9.65 3.90
N LYS A 12 -15.03 -8.80 4.84
CA LYS A 12 -16.45 -8.56 5.13
C LYS A 12 -17.10 -7.80 3.96
N PRO A 13 -18.42 -7.95 3.73
CA PRO A 13 -19.15 -7.07 2.82
C PRO A 13 -18.87 -5.59 3.12
N GLY A 14 -18.70 -4.78 2.08
CA GLY A 14 -18.25 -3.38 2.17
C GLY A 14 -16.77 -3.21 2.54
N GLY A 15 -16.01 -4.31 2.64
CA GLY A 15 -14.58 -4.30 2.91
C GLY A 15 -13.77 -3.62 1.81
N LEU A 16 -12.55 -3.21 2.13
CA LEU A 16 -11.63 -2.55 1.20
C LEU A 16 -10.46 -3.49 0.88
N LEU A 17 -10.26 -3.77 -0.42
CA LEU A 17 -9.09 -4.47 -0.94
C LEU A 17 -8.25 -3.48 -1.76
N VAL A 18 -7.06 -3.14 -1.27
CA VAL A 18 -6.05 -2.39 -2.03
C VAL A 18 -5.07 -3.40 -2.62
N TYR A 19 -4.84 -3.36 -3.93
CA TYR A 19 -3.96 -4.31 -4.62
C TYR A 19 -3.10 -3.64 -5.69
N ASP A 20 -1.92 -4.23 -5.92
CA ASP A 20 -0.99 -3.80 -6.97
C ASP A 20 -1.47 -4.34 -8.33
N ASP A 21 -1.86 -3.46 -9.25
CA ASP A 21 -2.41 -3.83 -10.56
C ASP A 21 -1.34 -4.33 -11.55
N THR A 22 -0.06 -4.06 -11.27
CA THR A 22 1.06 -4.62 -12.02
C THR A 22 1.13 -6.14 -11.82
N LEU A 23 0.67 -6.61 -10.66
CA LEU A 23 0.67 -8.02 -10.25
C LEU A 23 -0.71 -8.69 -10.33
N VAL A 24 -1.79 -7.94 -10.14
CA VAL A 24 -3.18 -8.45 -10.19
C VAL A 24 -3.88 -7.82 -11.38
N ARG A 25 -3.81 -8.49 -12.53
CA ARG A 25 -4.37 -8.02 -13.80
C ARG A 25 -5.80 -8.50 -14.09
N ARG A 26 -6.45 -9.10 -13.09
CA ARG A 26 -7.85 -9.54 -13.19
C ARG A 26 -8.77 -8.56 -12.47
N ALA A 27 -10.04 -8.55 -12.85
CA ALA A 27 -11.09 -7.95 -12.05
C ALA A 27 -11.25 -8.69 -10.72
N LEU A 28 -11.79 -8.00 -9.71
CA LEU A 28 -12.28 -8.65 -8.50
C LEU A 28 -13.47 -9.55 -8.86
N VAL A 29 -13.55 -10.70 -8.20
CA VAL A 29 -14.64 -11.66 -8.36
C VAL A 29 -15.84 -11.22 -7.53
N ARG A 30 -15.59 -10.62 -6.35
CA ARG A 30 -16.63 -10.07 -5.48
C ARG A 30 -17.05 -8.66 -5.89
N ASP A 31 -18.35 -8.44 -5.93
CA ASP A 31 -19.02 -7.17 -6.24
C ASP A 31 -19.47 -6.41 -4.98
N ASP A 32 -19.49 -7.08 -3.82
CA ASP A 32 -19.89 -6.52 -2.53
C ASP A 32 -18.73 -5.90 -1.72
N ILE A 33 -17.55 -5.77 -2.33
CA ILE A 33 -16.36 -5.14 -1.72
C ILE A 33 -15.85 -3.99 -2.58
N ARG A 34 -15.11 -3.07 -1.96
CA ARG A 34 -14.43 -1.98 -2.66
C ARG A 34 -13.01 -2.39 -3.05
N GLY A 35 -12.74 -2.43 -4.34
CA GLY A 35 -11.39 -2.61 -4.87
C GLY A 35 -10.70 -1.29 -5.19
N ILE A 36 -9.41 -1.17 -4.84
CA ILE A 36 -8.54 -0.09 -5.31
C ILE A 36 -7.29 -0.71 -5.93
N ALA A 37 -7.22 -0.60 -7.26
CA ALA A 37 -6.02 -0.89 -8.03
C ALA A 37 -5.01 0.25 -7.87
N VAL A 38 -3.77 -0.08 -7.56
CA VAL A 38 -2.67 0.88 -7.41
C VAL A 38 -1.49 0.42 -8.27
N PRO A 39 -0.93 1.26 -9.15
CA PRO A 39 0.31 0.96 -9.85
C PRO A 39 1.51 1.15 -8.92
N ALA A 40 1.54 0.40 -7.82
CA ALA A 40 2.43 0.63 -6.69
C ALA A 40 3.90 0.40 -7.07
N HIS A 41 4.15 -0.55 -7.97
CA HIS A 41 5.48 -0.78 -8.53
C HIS A 41 5.99 0.45 -9.31
N ASP A 42 5.17 1.02 -10.18
CA ASP A 42 5.54 2.19 -10.97
C ASP A 42 5.78 3.42 -10.09
N ILE A 43 4.94 3.61 -9.07
CA ILE A 43 5.13 4.67 -8.07
C ILE A 43 6.48 4.48 -7.38
N ALA A 44 6.75 3.30 -6.82
CA ALA A 44 7.99 3.04 -6.10
C ALA A 44 9.25 3.24 -6.96
N MET A 45 9.19 2.85 -8.23
CA MET A 45 10.31 3.03 -9.17
C MET A 45 10.53 4.50 -9.54
N ARG A 46 9.48 5.32 -9.67
CA ARG A 46 9.62 6.79 -9.86
C ARG A 46 10.30 7.47 -8.68
N HIS A 47 10.09 6.95 -7.47
CA HIS A 47 10.72 7.43 -6.23
C HIS A 47 12.07 6.73 -5.94
N GLY A 48 12.63 6.00 -6.91
CA GLY A 48 14.01 5.53 -6.88
C GLY A 48 14.24 4.22 -6.12
N SER A 49 13.19 3.53 -5.63
CA SER A 49 13.39 2.22 -5.01
C SER A 49 12.14 1.35 -4.99
N GLN A 50 12.26 0.12 -5.51
CA GLN A 50 11.25 -0.94 -5.36
C GLN A 50 10.91 -1.27 -3.88
N ARG A 51 11.80 -0.92 -2.94
CA ARG A 51 11.51 -1.09 -1.50
C ARG A 51 10.34 -0.23 -1.01
N LEU A 52 9.92 0.76 -1.79
CA LEU A 52 8.83 1.69 -1.48
C LEU A 52 7.45 1.17 -1.89
N VAL A 53 7.35 0.01 -2.57
CA VAL A 53 6.05 -0.54 -3.02
C VAL A 53 5.06 -0.68 -1.86
N ASN A 54 5.52 -1.21 -0.72
CA ASN A 54 4.66 -1.39 0.45
C ASN A 54 4.19 -0.05 1.03
N VAL A 55 5.00 1.00 0.94
CA VAL A 55 4.64 2.33 1.44
C VAL A 55 3.68 3.04 0.50
N ALA A 56 3.84 2.89 -0.82
CA ALA A 56 2.86 3.34 -1.80
C ALA A 56 1.48 2.68 -1.57
N MET A 57 1.47 1.36 -1.34
CA MET A 57 0.25 0.61 -0.99
C MET A 57 -0.39 1.09 0.31
N LEU A 58 0.43 1.38 1.34
CA LEU A 58 -0.03 1.94 2.61
C LEU A 58 -0.65 3.33 2.41
N GLY A 59 -0.02 4.21 1.62
CA GLY A 59 -0.55 5.53 1.28
C GLY A 59 -1.93 5.44 0.62
N ALA A 60 -2.09 4.54 -0.36
CA ALA A 60 -3.37 4.31 -1.02
C ALA A 60 -4.46 3.80 -0.05
N LEU A 61 -4.10 2.89 0.86
CA LEU A 61 -5.01 2.42 1.91
C LEU A 61 -5.51 3.57 2.79
N LEU A 62 -4.62 4.47 3.20
CA LEU A 62 -4.94 5.56 4.11
C LEU A 62 -5.72 6.69 3.44
N ALA A 63 -5.41 6.99 2.17
CA ALA A 63 -6.19 7.91 1.37
C ALA A 63 -7.65 7.42 1.22
N ALA A 64 -7.84 6.11 1.10
CA ALA A 64 -9.17 5.52 0.99
C ALA A 64 -9.86 5.30 2.35
N ARG A 65 -9.09 5.06 3.40
CA ARG A 65 -9.56 4.78 4.76
C ARG A 65 -8.52 5.29 5.78
N PRO A 66 -8.64 6.54 6.25
CA PRO A 66 -7.69 7.15 7.17
C PRO A 66 -7.87 6.57 8.57
N VAL A 67 -7.30 5.38 8.81
CA VAL A 67 -7.37 4.70 10.11
C VAL A 67 -6.34 5.25 11.11
N VAL A 68 -5.34 5.97 10.61
CA VAL A 68 -4.31 6.66 11.39
C VAL A 68 -3.93 7.96 10.68
N GLU A 69 -3.47 8.94 11.45
CA GLU A 69 -2.95 10.20 10.93
C GLU A 69 -1.61 10.00 10.21
N LEU A 70 -1.39 10.72 9.10
CA LEU A 70 -0.12 10.67 8.37
C LEU A 70 1.07 11.06 9.25
N ALA A 71 0.89 12.04 10.15
CA ALA A 71 1.91 12.43 11.11
C ALA A 71 2.33 11.29 12.05
N ALA A 72 1.38 10.41 12.43
CA ALA A 72 1.69 9.25 13.26
C ALA A 72 2.54 8.22 12.50
N ILE A 73 2.31 8.07 11.20
CA ILE A 73 3.11 7.19 10.34
C ILE A 73 4.50 7.74 10.14
N GLU A 74 4.62 9.03 9.86
CA GLU A 74 5.93 9.67 9.72
C GLU A 74 6.76 9.52 11.00
N SER A 75 6.15 9.75 12.16
CA SER A 75 6.78 9.53 13.46
C SER A 75 7.22 8.07 13.63
N ALA A 76 6.36 7.11 13.29
CA ALA A 76 6.69 5.68 13.39
C ALA A 76 7.85 5.30 12.46
N LEU A 77 7.88 5.82 11.22
CA LEU A 77 8.97 5.59 10.29
C LEU A 77 10.29 6.14 10.84
N ARG A 78 10.31 7.36 11.38
CA ARG A 78 11.51 7.95 11.99
C ARG A 78 12.04 7.15 13.18
N VAL A 79 11.15 6.61 14.02
CA VAL A 79 11.53 5.84 15.22
C VAL A 79 12.02 4.43 14.87
N HIS A 80 11.39 3.77 13.90
CA HIS A 80 11.65 2.36 13.61
C HIS A 80 12.60 2.12 12.45
N LEU A 81 12.98 3.15 11.67
CA LEU A 81 14.01 2.98 10.65
C LEU A 81 15.40 2.90 11.29
N PRO A 82 16.15 1.80 11.07
CA PRO A 82 17.54 1.74 11.54
C PRO A 82 18.40 2.74 10.76
N ALA A 83 19.41 3.31 11.42
CA ALA A 83 20.27 4.37 10.86
C ALA A 83 20.84 4.04 9.47
N ARG A 84 21.19 2.78 9.20
CA ARG A 84 21.67 2.30 7.90
C ARG A 84 20.66 2.46 6.74
N HIS A 85 19.38 2.66 7.04
CA HIS A 85 18.31 2.84 6.06
C HIS A 85 17.78 4.29 6.04
N ALA A 86 18.41 5.23 6.76
CA ALA A 86 17.91 6.61 6.88
C ALA A 86 17.67 7.30 5.52
N ALA A 87 18.45 6.94 4.49
CA ALA A 87 18.27 7.41 3.11
C ALA A 87 16.91 7.03 2.48
N LEU A 88 16.16 6.11 3.08
CA LEU A 88 14.80 5.76 2.65
C LEU A 88 13.73 6.68 3.26
N LEU A 89 14.04 7.54 4.24
CA LEU A 89 13.02 8.41 4.86
C LEU A 89 12.52 9.49 3.89
N GLU A 90 13.42 10.23 3.26
CA GLU A 90 13.06 11.27 2.29
C GLU A 90 12.12 10.78 1.19
N PRO A 91 12.41 9.68 0.47
CA PRO A 91 11.50 9.20 -0.58
C PRO A 91 10.19 8.60 -0.05
N ASN A 92 10.02 8.39 1.26
CA ASN A 92 8.76 7.95 1.87
C ASN A 92 7.86 9.09 2.34
N ILE A 93 8.41 10.29 2.54
CA ILE A 93 7.71 11.44 3.15
C ILE A 93 7.48 12.57 2.14
N ALA A 94 8.33 12.67 1.10
CA ALA A 94 8.31 13.73 0.09
C ALA A 94 7.17 13.60 -0.94
#